data_AF-A0A1J3F3R2-F1
#
_entry.id   AF-A0A1J3F3R2-F1
#
_cell.length_a   1.000
_cell.length_b   1.000
_cell.length_c   1.000
_cell.angle_alpha   90.00
_cell.angle_beta   90.00
_cell.angle_gamma   90.00
#
_symmetry.space_group_name_H-M   'P 1'
#
loop_
_entity.id
_entity.type
_entity.pdbx_description
1 polymer ?
#
loop_
_entity_poly.entity_id
_entity_poly.type
_entity_poly.pdbx_seq_one_letter_code
_entity_poly.pdbx_strand_id
1 'polypeptide(L)'
;KSDKVNLPVEAARSNALNRRCHKMIVVNEDGKSWTLNLSFEESDKSFHMRGGWRRFCRENRLKVGDSVMFNLVGDGKTTPMICICPPKEECSELMSRDRG
;
A
#
# COMPACT_ATOMS: atom_id res chain seq x y z
N LYS A 1 3.29 -18.29 -5.87
CA LYS A 1 2.67 -17.00 -5.45
C LYS A 1 3.20 -15.87 -6.34
N SER A 2 2.32 -14.99 -6.82
CA SER A 2 2.69 -13.88 -7.71
C SER A 2 3.46 -12.78 -6.96
N ASP A 3 4.38 -12.07 -7.62
CA ASP A 3 5.01 -10.83 -7.12
C ASP A 3 4.20 -9.60 -7.55
N LYS A 4 2.87 -9.69 -7.35
CA LYS A 4 1.88 -8.69 -7.71
C LYS A 4 0.96 -8.47 -6.52
N VAL A 5 0.69 -7.21 -6.21
CA VAL A 5 -0.35 -6.82 -5.25
C VAL A 5 -1.27 -5.79 -5.91
N ASN A 6 -2.57 -6.00 -5.78
CA ASN A 6 -3.56 -5.03 -6.26
C ASN A 6 -3.77 -3.97 -5.19
N LEU A 7 -3.83 -2.71 -5.61
CA LEU A 7 -4.21 -1.61 -4.73
C LEU A 7 -5.74 -1.61 -4.54
N PRO A 8 -6.24 -1.06 -3.42
CA PRO A 8 -7.67 -0.85 -3.22
C PRO A 8 -8.30 -0.07 -4.40
N VAL A 9 -9.56 -0.36 -4.70
CA VAL A 9 -10.28 0.29 -5.82
C VAL A 9 -10.36 1.81 -5.61
N GLU A 10 -10.41 2.24 -4.36
CA GLU A 10 -10.38 3.63 -3.91
C GLU A 10 -9.12 4.35 -4.39
N ALA A 11 -7.98 3.65 -4.46
CA ALA A 11 -6.73 4.21 -4.97
C ALA A 11 -6.88 4.58 -6.46
N ALA A 12 -7.62 3.80 -7.25
CA ALA A 12 -7.88 4.09 -8.65
C ALA A 12 -8.86 5.26 -8.86
N ARG A 13 -9.68 5.58 -7.85
CA ARG A 13 -10.61 6.72 -7.86
C ARG A 13 -9.97 8.01 -7.32
N SER A 14 -8.80 7.90 -6.68
CA SER A 14 -8.07 9.03 -6.14
C SER A 14 -7.28 9.76 -7.22
N ASN A 15 -7.18 11.09 -7.09
CA ASN A 15 -6.32 11.92 -7.93
C ASN A 15 -4.82 11.75 -7.61
N ALA A 16 -4.50 11.01 -6.54
CA ALA A 16 -3.12 10.75 -6.15
C ALA A 16 -2.38 9.81 -7.12
N LEU A 17 -3.11 8.96 -7.86
CA LEU A 17 -2.55 8.07 -8.87
C LEU A 17 -2.87 8.55 -10.28
N ASN A 18 -1.88 8.39 -11.16
CA ASN A 18 -2.03 8.65 -12.58
C ASN A 18 -1.73 7.38 -13.37
N ARG A 19 -2.55 7.09 -14.40
CA ARG A 19 -2.33 5.93 -15.30
C ARG A 19 -0.98 5.99 -16.04
N ARG A 20 -0.40 7.18 -16.16
CA ARG A 20 0.95 7.41 -16.74
C ARG A 20 2.08 7.18 -15.75
N CYS A 21 1.81 7.00 -14.45
CA CYS A 21 2.83 6.66 -13.48
C CYS A 21 3.15 5.16 -13.55
N HIS A 22 4.42 4.84 -13.75
CA HIS A 22 4.90 3.46 -13.84
C HIS A 22 5.70 3.02 -12.61
N LYS A 23 5.83 3.91 -11.62
CA LYS A 23 6.58 3.67 -10.39
C LYS A 23 5.74 4.08 -9.18
N MET A 24 5.97 3.40 -8.07
CA MET A 24 5.40 3.69 -6.76
C MET A 24 6.51 3.54 -5.72
N ILE A 25 6.61 4.51 -4.80
CA ILE A 25 7.51 4.40 -3.66
C ILE A 25 6.72 3.82 -2.50
N VAL A 26 7.13 2.66 -2.02
CA VAL A 26 6.55 2.01 -0.83
C VAL A 26 7.44 2.34 0.35
N VAL A 27 6.86 2.88 1.43
CA VAL A 27 7.57 3.26 2.65
C VAL A 27 7.03 2.43 3.81
N ASN A 28 7.91 1.89 4.66
CA ASN A 28 7.50 1.21 5.89
C ASN A 28 7.45 2.17 7.09
N GLU A 29 7.06 1.67 8.25
CA GLU A 29 7.03 2.44 9.50
C GLU A 29 8.42 2.93 9.97
N ASP A 30 9.50 2.22 9.61
CA ASP A 30 10.88 2.66 9.89
C ASP A 30 11.35 3.81 8.96
N GLY A 31 10.52 4.25 8.00
CA GLY A 31 10.90 5.23 6.98
C GLY A 31 11.79 4.68 5.86
N LYS A 32 12.03 3.36 5.81
CA LYS A 32 12.72 2.71 4.69
C LYS A 32 11.80 2.70 3.47
N SER A 33 12.39 2.84 2.29
CA SER A 33 11.64 2.93 1.04
C SER A 33 12.09 1.92 -0.02
N TRP A 34 11.13 1.48 -0.83
CA TRP A 34 11.33 0.59 -1.97
C TRP A 34 10.58 1.14 -3.18
N THR A 35 11.25 1.21 -4.32
CA THR A 35 10.59 1.58 -5.58
C THR A 35 10.07 0.33 -6.27
N LEU A 36 8.76 0.26 -6.48
CA LEU A 36 8.07 -0.82 -7.20
C LEU A 36 7.53 -0.31 -8.53
N ASN A 37 7.29 -1.22 -9.46
CA ASN A 37 6.60 -0.90 -10.70
C ASN A 37 5.10 -0.79 -10.44
N LEU A 38 4.49 0.30 -10.91
CA LEU A 38 3.05 0.54 -10.88
C LEU A 38 2.48 0.28 -12.28
N SER A 39 1.34 -0.36 -12.36
CA SER A 39 0.64 -0.60 -13.63
C SER A 39 -0.86 -0.50 -13.40
N PHE A 40 -1.58 0.00 -14.40
CA PHE A 40 -3.03 0.06 -14.41
C PHE A 40 -3.58 -1.08 -15.27
N GLU A 41 -4.55 -1.80 -14.74
CA GLU A 41 -5.28 -2.86 -15.44
C GLU A 41 -6.62 -2.29 -15.90
N GLU A 42 -6.82 -2.14 -17.22
CA GLU A 42 -8.06 -1.56 -17.77
C GLU A 42 -9.27 -2.47 -17.54
N SER A 43 -9.07 -3.80 -17.54
CA SER A 43 -10.14 -4.80 -17.32
C SER A 43 -10.80 -4.64 -15.95
N ASP A 44 -9.98 -4.49 -14.91
CA ASP A 44 -10.42 -4.39 -13.51
C ASP A 44 -10.52 -2.94 -13.02
N LYS A 45 -10.18 -1.97 -13.88
CA LYS A 45 -10.02 -0.55 -13.55
C LYS A 45 -9.23 -0.32 -12.26
N SER A 46 -8.15 -1.09 -12.07
CA SER A 46 -7.40 -1.14 -10.82
C SER A 46 -5.90 -0.93 -11.04
N PHE A 47 -5.23 -0.40 -10.02
CA PHE A 47 -3.78 -0.31 -10.01
C PHE A 47 -3.19 -1.53 -9.31
N HIS A 48 -2.02 -1.96 -9.77
CA HIS A 48 -1.25 -3.00 -9.12
C HIS A 48 0.24 -2.69 -9.10
N MET A 49 0.91 -3.16 -8.05
CA MET A 49 2.35 -3.05 -7.87
C MET A 49 3.02 -4.39 -8.15
N ARG A 50 4.20 -4.37 -8.77
CA ARG A 50 4.99 -5.57 -9.07
C ARG A 50 6.50 -5.33 -9.04
N GLY A 51 7.28 -6.42 -9.02
CA GLY A 51 8.74 -6.38 -9.17
C GLY A 51 9.46 -5.90 -7.91
N GLY A 52 8.97 -6.27 -6.74
CA GLY A 52 9.52 -5.79 -5.47
C GLY A 52 8.60 -5.98 -4.26
N TRP A 53 7.34 -6.39 -4.47
CA TRP A 53 6.38 -6.61 -3.39
C TRP A 53 6.82 -7.72 -2.44
N ARG A 54 7.25 -8.87 -2.99
CA ARG A 54 7.73 -10.00 -2.19
C ARG A 54 8.98 -9.64 -1.39
N ARG A 55 9.88 -8.84 -1.97
CA ARG A 55 11.07 -8.35 -1.29
C ARG A 55 10.68 -7.45 -0.12
N PHE A 56 9.78 -6.50 -0.37
CA PHE A 56 9.20 -5.65 0.67
C PHE A 56 8.59 -6.47 1.81
N CYS A 57 7.71 -7.44 1.51
CA CYS A 57 7.11 -8.29 2.54
C CYS A 57 8.16 -9.07 3.35
N ARG A 58 9.17 -9.65 2.68
CA ARG A 58 10.23 -10.42 3.34
C ARG A 58 11.08 -9.56 4.27
N GLU A 59 11.48 -8.37 3.81
CA GLU A 59 12.31 -7.45 4.60
C GLU A 59 11.54 -6.83 5.77
N ASN A 60 10.23 -6.66 5.63
CA ASN A 60 9.34 -6.15 6.68
C ASN A 60 8.64 -7.25 7.50
N ARG A 61 9.04 -8.52 7.31
CA ARG A 61 8.52 -9.69 8.05
C ARG A 61 6.99 -9.85 7.98
N LEU A 62 6.36 -9.33 6.92
CA LEU A 62 4.92 -9.46 6.68
C LEU A 62 4.57 -10.91 6.31
N LYS A 63 3.56 -11.45 6.98
CA LYS A 63 3.04 -12.81 6.80
C LYS A 63 1.66 -12.78 6.15
N VAL A 64 1.24 -13.94 5.66
CA VAL A 64 -0.14 -14.12 5.19
C VAL A 64 -1.06 -14.04 6.40
N GLY A 65 -2.11 -13.22 6.31
CA GLY A 65 -3.04 -12.98 7.41
C GLY A 65 -2.81 -11.64 8.09
N ASP A 66 -1.60 -11.06 7.95
CA ASP A 66 -1.34 -9.71 8.43
C ASP A 66 -2.19 -8.74 7.61
N SER A 67 -3.00 -7.94 8.30
CA SER A 67 -3.59 -6.76 7.70
C SER A 67 -2.52 -5.69 7.63
N VAL A 68 -2.59 -4.78 6.66
CA VAL A 68 -1.73 -3.60 6.56
C VAL A 68 -2.56 -2.43 6.09
N MET A 69 -2.26 -1.23 6.61
CA MET A 69 -2.92 -0.01 6.17
C MET A 69 -2.10 0.65 5.07
N PHE A 70 -2.75 1.00 3.97
CA PHE A 70 -2.14 1.70 2.85
C PHE A 70 -2.51 3.19 2.89
N ASN A 71 -1.55 4.05 3.22
CA ASN A 71 -1.72 5.49 3.15
C ASN A 71 -1.11 6.00 1.86
N LEU A 72 -1.98 6.30 0.89
CA LEU A 72 -1.60 6.79 -0.43
C LEU A 72 -1.39 8.31 -0.41
N VAL A 73 -0.22 8.76 -0.84
CA VAL A 73 0.15 10.17 -0.98
C VAL A 73 0.61 10.43 -2.41
N GLY A 74 0.00 11.41 -3.06
CA GLY A 74 0.37 11.79 -4.42
C GLY A 74 -0.45 12.97 -4.92
N ASP A 75 0.07 13.65 -5.92
CA ASP A 75 -0.54 14.80 -6.59
C ASP A 75 -0.98 14.48 -8.04
N GLY A 76 -0.85 13.21 -8.44
CA GLY A 76 -1.16 12.75 -9.80
C GLY A 76 -0.17 13.22 -10.88
N LYS A 77 0.91 13.92 -10.49
CA LYS A 77 1.96 14.44 -11.40
C LYS A 77 3.31 13.82 -11.11
N THR A 78 3.62 13.63 -9.84
CA THR A 78 4.88 13.07 -9.34
C THR A 78 4.75 11.57 -9.05
N THR A 79 5.87 10.93 -8.73
CA THR A 79 5.87 9.52 -8.34
C THR A 79 5.08 9.38 -7.03
N PRO A 80 3.96 8.64 -7.02
CA PRO A 80 3.17 8.46 -5.81
C PRO A 80 3.94 7.67 -4.76
N MET A 81 3.56 7.88 -3.50
CA MET A 81 4.09 7.16 -2.36
C MET A 81 2.96 6.45 -1.64
N ILE A 82 3.26 5.26 -1.11
CA ILE A 82 2.35 4.49 -0.28
C ILE A 82 3.08 4.11 1.00
N CYS A 83 2.57 4.61 2.12
CA CYS A 83 3.07 4.22 3.43
C CYS A 83 2.30 2.98 3.89
N ILE A 84 3.03 1.96 4.30
CA ILE A 84 2.51 0.70 4.81
C ILE A 84 2.85 0.62 6.28
N CYS A 85 1.82 0.74 7.10
CA CYS A 85 1.93 0.55 8.54
C CYS A 85 1.23 -0.76 8.91
N PRO A 86 1.82 -1.57 9.80
CA PRO A 86 1.04 -2.63 10.45
C PRO A 86 -0.17 -1.98 11.15
N PRO A 87 -1.35 -2.60 11.12
CA PRO A 87 -2.49 -2.17 11.91
C PRO A 87 -2.02 -2.22 13.35
N LYS A 88 -2.08 -1.08 14.04
CA LYS A 88 -1.79 -1.06 15.47
C LYS A 88 -2.77 -2.03 16.14
N GLU A 89 -2.28 -3.14 16.68
CA GLU A 89 -3.08 -4.03 17.54
C GLU A 89 -3.57 -3.30 18.81
N GLU A 90 -2.99 -2.13 19.12
CA GLU A 90 -3.32 -1.27 20.27
C GLU A 90 -4.48 -0.27 20.05
N CYS A 91 -5.48 -0.57 19.21
CA CYS A 91 -6.79 0.10 19.29
C CYS A 91 -7.89 -0.77 19.91
N SER A 92 -7.57 -2.01 20.26
CA SER A 92 -8.54 -2.95 20.88
C SER A 92 -8.80 -2.62 22.37
N GLU A 93 -7.79 -2.11 23.08
CA GLU A 93 -7.94 -1.79 24.51
C GLU A 93 -8.56 -0.40 24.77
N LEU A 94 -8.43 0.56 23.84
CA LEU A 94 -9.05 1.88 24.00
C LEU A 94 -10.56 1.87 23.70
N MET A 95 -11.04 0.99 22.81
CA MET A 95 -12.47 0.87 22.51
C MET A 95 -13.23 0.00 23.52
N SER A 96 -12.54 -0.57 24.52
CA SER A 96 -13.16 -1.35 25.60
C SER A 96 -13.48 -0.52 26.85
N ARG A 97 -13.08 0.76 26.89
CA ARG A 97 -13.31 1.66 28.05
C ARG A 97 -14.53 2.58 27.95
N ASP A 98 -15.22 2.61 26.81
CA ASP A 98 -16.49 3.34 26.64
C ASP A 98 -17.72 2.42 26.83
N ARG A 99 -17.69 1.62 27.89
CA ARG A 99 -18.91 1.01 28.44
C ARG A 99 -18.92 1.23 29.96
N GLY A 100 -19.12 2.50 30.33
CA GLY A 100 -19.57 2.93 31.64
C GLY A 100 -20.88 3.69 31.47
#